data_AF-A0A2I6QMY2-F1
#
_entry.id   AF-A0A2I6QMY2-F1
#
_cell.length_a   1.000
_cell.length_b   1.000
_cell.length_c   1.000
_cell.angle_alpha   90.00
_cell.angle_beta   90.00
_cell.angle_gamma   90.00
#
_symmetry.space_group_name_H-M   'P 1'
#
loop_
_entity.id
_entity.type
_entity.pdbx_description
1 polymer ?
#
loop_
_entity_poly.entity_id
_entity_poly.type
_entity_poly.pdbx_seq_one_letter_code
_entity_poly.pdbx_strand_id
1 'polypeptide(L)'
;MQDNSWDSVWVQWGNSGGFDGFSALWMQPDTTSTLTMHVNGDQVTVSSIDGPNPQGTQTCIYTGMFKADGVTVAGGAVCEVKGSASYALSWSATIFCDTPTITWSDTAFFYRAAKGHQFTFNCPPGGQNELIWGTDIYLEGSSVCMAGVHAGAITLADGGKVTIEIRPGLPSYSGSTRNGITSFDFSTPGQFDASFVAVNGQTAPPTQSPTDTPTLATMTS
;
A
#
# COMPACT_ATOMS: atom_id res chain seq x y z
N MET A 1 -8.66 0.14 -5.19
CA MET A 1 -9.96 -0.50 -5.49
C MET A 1 -10.47 -1.09 -4.20
N GLN A 2 -11.76 -0.96 -3.91
CA GLN A 2 -12.39 -1.58 -2.76
C GLN A 2 -13.41 -2.61 -3.25
N ASP A 3 -13.28 -3.85 -2.77
CA ASP A 3 -14.20 -4.97 -3.08
C ASP A 3 -14.49 -5.77 -1.80
N ASN A 4 -15.76 -5.77 -1.38
CA ASN A 4 -16.23 -6.46 -0.16
C ASN A 4 -15.35 -6.26 1.08
N SER A 5 -14.92 -5.01 1.34
CA SER A 5 -14.02 -4.58 2.44
C SER A 5 -12.52 -4.77 2.21
N TRP A 6 -12.09 -5.41 1.13
CA TRP A 6 -10.67 -5.43 0.74
C TRP A 6 -10.28 -4.13 0.08
N ASP A 7 -9.11 -3.59 0.43
CA ASP A 7 -8.50 -2.47 -0.27
C ASP A 7 -7.31 -2.96 -1.10
N SER A 8 -7.31 -2.59 -2.38
CA SER A 8 -6.30 -3.01 -3.35
C SER A 8 -5.58 -1.82 -3.97
N VAL A 9 -4.27 -1.93 -4.07
CA VAL A 9 -3.40 -1.01 -4.81
C VAL A 9 -2.96 -1.69 -6.09
N TRP A 10 -3.14 -1.02 -7.23
CA TRP A 10 -2.81 -1.57 -8.54
C TRP A 10 -1.62 -0.82 -9.14
N VAL A 11 -0.57 -1.55 -9.48
CA VAL A 11 0.67 -1.00 -10.05
C VAL A 11 0.76 -1.43 -11.51
N GLN A 12 0.81 -0.47 -12.43
CA GLN A 12 0.85 -0.74 -13.86
C GLN A 12 2.22 -1.26 -14.32
N TRP A 13 2.22 -2.21 -15.25
CA TRP A 13 3.43 -2.63 -15.96
C TRP A 13 3.70 -1.75 -17.18
N GLY A 14 4.65 -0.81 -17.05
CA GLY A 14 5.02 0.08 -18.15
C GLY A 14 3.81 0.78 -18.75
N ASN A 15 3.70 0.82 -20.08
CA ASN A 15 2.54 1.38 -20.80
C ASN A 15 1.49 0.32 -21.20
N SER A 16 1.60 -0.91 -20.68
CA SER A 16 0.65 -1.97 -20.98
C SER A 16 -0.61 -1.81 -20.12
N GLY A 17 -1.78 -2.23 -20.59
CA GLY A 17 -3.00 -2.26 -19.77
C GLY A 17 -2.99 -3.29 -18.63
N GLY A 18 -1.83 -3.89 -18.33
CA GLY A 18 -1.64 -4.89 -17.29
C GLY A 18 -1.14 -4.28 -15.97
N PHE A 19 -1.61 -4.83 -14.85
CA PHE A 19 -1.33 -4.34 -13.50
C PHE A 19 -1.09 -5.50 -12.54
N ASP A 20 -0.22 -5.30 -11.56
CA ASP A 20 -0.21 -6.10 -10.33
C ASP A 20 -1.15 -5.47 -9.31
N GLY A 21 -2.10 -6.25 -8.79
CA GLY A 21 -2.98 -5.86 -7.70
C GLY A 21 -2.49 -6.45 -6.40
N PHE A 22 -2.31 -5.58 -5.42
CA PHE A 22 -1.92 -5.94 -4.07
C PHE A 22 -3.10 -5.62 -3.16
N SER A 23 -3.76 -6.64 -2.62
CA SER A 23 -4.95 -6.47 -1.79
C SER A 23 -4.65 -6.78 -0.33
N ALA A 24 -5.14 -5.92 0.54
CA ALA A 24 -5.00 -6.02 1.98
C ALA A 24 -6.36 -5.93 2.66
N LEU A 25 -6.56 -6.76 3.69
CA LEU A 25 -7.66 -6.67 4.63
C LEU A 25 -7.12 -6.93 6.04
N TRP A 26 -7.63 -6.17 7.02
CA TRP A 26 -7.23 -6.33 8.41
C TRP A 26 -7.37 -7.79 8.87
N MET A 27 -6.31 -8.32 9.49
CA MET A 27 -6.22 -9.72 9.96
C MET A 27 -6.40 -10.81 8.89
N GLN A 28 -6.31 -10.47 7.60
CA GLN A 28 -6.26 -11.43 6.49
C GLN A 28 -4.89 -11.43 5.83
N PRO A 29 -4.45 -12.57 5.26
CA PRO A 29 -3.22 -12.61 4.47
C PRO A 29 -3.34 -11.69 3.26
N ASP A 30 -2.25 -10.99 2.95
CA ASP A 30 -2.13 -10.20 1.74
C ASP A 30 -2.28 -11.10 0.50
N THR A 31 -2.96 -10.60 -0.54
CA THR A 31 -3.11 -11.30 -1.81
C THR A 31 -2.55 -10.49 -2.97
N THR A 32 -2.00 -11.21 -3.95
CA THR A 32 -1.51 -10.61 -5.20
C THR A 32 -2.31 -11.18 -6.37
N SER A 33 -2.70 -10.30 -7.29
CA SER A 33 -3.43 -10.65 -8.50
C SER A 33 -2.84 -9.96 -9.71
N THR A 34 -2.99 -10.57 -10.88
CA THR A 34 -2.72 -9.90 -12.15
C THR A 34 -4.02 -9.36 -12.70
N LEU A 35 -4.03 -8.09 -13.08
CA LEU A 35 -5.19 -7.42 -13.67
C LEU A 35 -4.89 -6.95 -15.08
N THR A 36 -5.93 -6.90 -15.90
CA THR A 36 -5.92 -6.21 -17.20
C THR A 36 -7.11 -5.27 -17.26
N MET A 37 -6.85 -4.00 -17.54
CA MET A 37 -7.85 -2.95 -17.61
C MET A 37 -8.09 -2.52 -19.05
N HIS A 38 -9.37 -2.39 -19.42
CA HIS A 38 -9.83 -1.81 -20.68
C HIS A 38 -10.78 -0.65 -20.39
N VAL A 39 -10.51 0.51 -21.00
CA VAL A 39 -11.36 1.69 -20.92
C VAL A 39 -11.97 1.97 -22.30
N ASN A 40 -13.28 2.11 -22.38
CA ASN A 40 -14.02 2.41 -23.61
C ASN A 40 -15.07 3.50 -23.33
N GLY A 41 -14.74 4.75 -23.65
CA GLY A 41 -15.54 5.90 -23.24
C GLY A 41 -15.64 5.98 -21.72
N ASP A 42 -16.87 6.06 -21.19
CA ASP A 42 -17.12 6.14 -19.75
C ASP A 42 -17.12 4.77 -19.05
N GLN A 43 -16.99 3.67 -19.81
CA GLN A 43 -17.01 2.31 -19.27
C GLN A 43 -15.60 1.78 -19.02
N VAL A 44 -15.42 1.13 -17.88
CA VAL A 44 -14.18 0.44 -17.49
C VAL A 44 -14.48 -1.04 -17.26
N THR A 45 -13.66 -1.90 -17.85
CA THR A 45 -13.66 -3.34 -17.58
C THR A 45 -12.30 -3.74 -17.03
N VAL A 46 -12.28 -4.50 -15.94
CA VAL A 46 -11.06 -5.05 -15.36
C VAL A 46 -11.23 -6.56 -15.23
N SER A 47 -10.33 -7.33 -15.81
CA SER A 47 -10.22 -8.76 -15.55
C SER A 47 -9.10 -8.99 -14.54
N SER A 48 -9.36 -9.66 -13.42
CA SER A 48 -8.33 -10.11 -12.48
C SER A 48 -8.20 -11.63 -12.47
N ILE A 49 -6.98 -12.09 -12.24
CA ILE A 49 -6.66 -13.47 -11.92
C ILE A 49 -5.90 -13.43 -10.59
N ASP A 50 -6.53 -13.93 -9.54
CA ASP A 50 -5.88 -14.09 -8.26
C ASP A 50 -4.96 -15.32 -8.31
N GLY A 51 -3.78 -15.20 -7.69
CA GLY A 51 -2.89 -16.34 -7.51
C GLY A 51 -3.59 -17.52 -6.81
N PRO A 52 -2.99 -18.74 -6.83
CA PRO A 52 -3.61 -19.91 -6.22
C PRO A 52 -3.94 -19.65 -4.75
N ASN A 53 -5.24 -19.51 -4.45
CA ASN A 53 -5.75 -19.43 -3.09
C ASN A 53 -6.15 -20.84 -2.63
N PRO A 54 -6.38 -21.08 -1.32
CA PRO A 54 -6.79 -22.39 -0.81
C PRO A 54 -8.06 -22.96 -1.48
N GLN A 55 -8.87 -22.11 -2.12
CA GLN A 55 -10.10 -22.46 -2.81
C GLN A 55 -9.91 -22.68 -4.32
N GLY A 56 -8.76 -22.35 -4.90
CA GLY A 56 -8.41 -22.50 -6.33
C GLY A 56 -7.89 -21.19 -6.96
N THR A 57 -7.85 -21.13 -8.29
CA THR A 57 -7.68 -19.86 -9.00
C THR A 57 -9.05 -19.17 -9.06
N GLN A 58 -9.10 -17.91 -8.63
CA GLN A 58 -10.28 -17.05 -8.78
C GLN A 58 -10.05 -16.12 -9.98
N THR A 59 -11.07 -15.99 -10.82
CA THR A 59 -11.08 -15.03 -11.93
C THR A 59 -12.27 -14.12 -11.75
N CYS A 60 -12.03 -12.81 -11.75
CA CYS A 60 -13.10 -11.82 -11.62
C CYS A 60 -13.12 -10.89 -12.83
N ILE A 61 -14.32 -10.52 -13.26
CA ILE A 61 -14.57 -9.46 -14.24
C ILE A 61 -15.33 -8.36 -13.53
N TYR A 62 -14.67 -7.22 -13.37
CA TYR A 62 -15.22 -5.99 -12.84
C TYR A 62 -15.67 -5.11 -14.00
N THR A 63 -16.91 -4.64 -13.93
CA THR A 63 -17.46 -3.65 -14.86
C THR A 63 -17.91 -2.43 -14.08
N GLY A 64 -17.56 -1.24 -14.57
CA GLY A 64 -17.89 0.00 -13.90
C GLY A 64 -17.98 1.17 -14.84
N MET A 65 -18.55 2.25 -14.34
CA MET A 65 -18.66 3.53 -15.03
C MET A 65 -17.92 4.61 -14.25
N PHE A 66 -17.31 5.55 -14.96
CA PHE A 66 -16.80 6.77 -14.34
C PHE A 66 -17.95 7.56 -13.69
N LYS A 67 -17.69 8.05 -12.48
CA LYS A 67 -18.55 9.01 -11.80
C LYS A 67 -18.25 10.42 -12.31
N ALA A 68 -19.10 11.37 -11.91
CA ALA A 68 -18.97 12.78 -12.31
C ALA A 68 -17.66 13.45 -11.87
N ASP A 69 -16.94 12.88 -10.90
CA ASP A 69 -15.62 13.35 -10.47
C ASP A 69 -14.50 13.02 -11.47
N GLY A 70 -14.78 12.21 -12.49
CA GLY A 70 -13.84 11.85 -13.57
C GLY A 70 -12.70 10.93 -13.15
N VAL A 71 -12.62 10.53 -11.88
CA VAL A 71 -11.54 9.68 -11.35
C VAL A 71 -12.06 8.45 -10.63
N THR A 72 -13.30 8.48 -10.14
CA THR A 72 -13.90 7.33 -9.47
C THR A 72 -14.64 6.47 -10.48
N VAL A 73 -14.35 5.18 -10.49
CA VAL A 73 -15.09 4.15 -11.21
C VAL A 73 -15.84 3.30 -10.20
N ALA A 74 -17.10 2.99 -10.47
CA ALA A 74 -17.87 2.06 -9.63
C ALA A 74 -18.80 1.19 -10.48
N GLY A 75 -19.08 -0.02 -9.98
CA GLY A 75 -20.03 -0.92 -10.62
C GLY A 75 -20.07 -2.29 -9.97
N GLY A 76 -20.33 -3.31 -10.80
CA GLY A 76 -20.51 -4.69 -10.38
C GLY A 76 -19.37 -5.60 -10.82
N ALA A 77 -19.16 -6.68 -10.08
CA ALA A 77 -18.23 -7.74 -10.44
C ALA A 77 -18.92 -9.11 -10.51
N VAL A 78 -18.38 -9.96 -11.39
CA VAL A 78 -18.69 -11.39 -11.46
C VAL A 78 -17.39 -12.15 -11.22
N CYS A 79 -17.38 -13.03 -10.23
CA CYS A 79 -16.21 -13.81 -9.87
C CYS A 79 -16.52 -15.31 -9.99
N GLU A 80 -15.59 -16.05 -10.59
CA GLU A 80 -15.68 -17.49 -10.74
C GLU A 80 -14.58 -18.19 -9.93
N VAL A 81 -14.97 -19.23 -9.18
CA VAL A 81 -14.05 -20.12 -8.47
C VAL A 81 -14.32 -21.55 -8.91
N LYS A 82 -13.34 -22.23 -9.51
CA LYS A 82 -13.47 -23.63 -9.96
C LYS A 82 -14.73 -23.89 -10.83
N GLY A 83 -15.14 -22.92 -11.65
CA GLY A 83 -16.31 -23.04 -12.54
C GLY A 83 -17.67 -22.76 -11.90
N SER A 84 -17.72 -22.35 -10.63
CA SER A 84 -18.93 -21.82 -9.98
C SER A 84 -18.88 -20.29 -9.97
N ALA A 85 -19.88 -19.66 -10.60
CA ALA A 85 -20.00 -18.20 -10.66
C ALA A 85 -20.74 -17.64 -9.43
N SER A 86 -20.18 -16.62 -8.82
CA SER A 86 -20.82 -15.75 -7.82
C SER A 86 -21.20 -14.43 -8.48
N TYR A 87 -22.44 -13.99 -8.29
CA TYR A 87 -22.97 -12.76 -8.87
C TYR A 87 -23.15 -11.66 -7.82
N ALA A 88 -22.88 -10.41 -8.24
CA ALA A 88 -23.24 -9.16 -7.56
C ALA A 88 -22.35 -8.74 -6.37
N LEU A 89 -21.05 -8.57 -6.63
CA LEU A 89 -20.17 -7.82 -5.73
C LEU A 89 -20.12 -6.36 -6.20
N SER A 90 -20.28 -5.40 -5.27
CA SER A 90 -20.10 -3.98 -5.57
C SER A 90 -18.65 -3.60 -5.39
N TRP A 91 -18.09 -2.86 -6.34
CA TRP A 91 -16.72 -2.37 -6.24
C TRP A 91 -16.64 -0.87 -6.56
N SER A 92 -15.58 -0.24 -6.07
CA SER A 92 -15.18 1.08 -6.52
C SER A 92 -13.66 1.21 -6.62
N ALA A 93 -13.17 2.06 -7.51
CA ALA A 93 -11.75 2.39 -7.58
C ALA A 93 -11.58 3.86 -7.93
N THR A 94 -10.49 4.45 -7.48
CA THR A 94 -10.04 5.77 -7.93
C THR A 94 -8.84 5.56 -8.83
N ILE A 95 -8.92 6.09 -10.06
CA ILE A 95 -7.85 6.05 -11.04
C ILE A 95 -7.12 7.39 -10.98
N PHE A 96 -5.86 7.35 -10.58
CA PHE A 96 -5.00 8.53 -10.53
C PHE A 96 -4.05 8.53 -11.74
N CYS A 97 -4.21 9.51 -12.62
CA CYS A 97 -3.26 9.76 -13.71
C CYS A 97 -2.11 10.68 -13.26
N ASP A 98 -2.32 11.42 -12.16
CA ASP A 98 -1.36 12.32 -11.53
C ASP A 98 -1.03 11.84 -10.11
N THR A 99 -0.01 12.45 -9.49
CA THR A 99 0.34 12.18 -8.09
C THR A 99 -0.87 12.46 -7.17
N PRO A 100 -1.42 11.44 -6.48
CA PRO A 100 -2.59 11.64 -5.62
C PRO A 100 -2.27 12.58 -4.45
N THR A 101 -3.20 13.47 -4.14
CA THR A 101 -3.14 14.27 -2.92
C THR A 101 -3.78 13.48 -1.78
N ILE A 102 -3.06 13.37 -0.66
CA ILE A 102 -3.49 12.64 0.54
C ILE A 102 -3.74 13.63 1.69
N THR A 103 -4.34 13.15 2.76
CA THR A 103 -4.49 13.87 4.03
C THR A 103 -3.32 13.55 4.97
N TRP A 104 -3.17 14.35 6.02
CA TRP A 104 -2.13 14.10 7.03
C TRP A 104 -2.35 12.79 7.78
N SER A 105 -3.58 12.31 7.90
CA SER A 105 -3.93 11.04 8.55
C SER A 105 -3.73 9.80 7.67
N ASP A 106 -3.44 9.95 6.38
CA ASP A 106 -3.27 8.81 5.49
C ASP A 106 -1.97 8.05 5.79
N THR A 107 -2.09 6.72 5.80
CA THR A 107 -1.01 5.79 6.17
C THR A 107 -0.64 4.88 5.01
N ALA A 108 0.46 4.13 5.16
CA ALA A 108 0.88 3.14 4.18
C ALA A 108 0.17 1.78 4.35
N PHE A 109 -0.80 1.65 5.27
CA PHE A 109 -1.44 0.38 5.60
C PHE A 109 -2.03 -0.33 4.38
N PHE A 110 -2.75 0.41 3.52
CA PHE A 110 -3.35 -0.17 2.30
C PHE A 110 -2.32 -0.52 1.21
N TYR A 111 -1.08 -0.10 1.37
CA TYR A 111 0.03 -0.39 0.45
C TYR A 111 0.90 -1.56 0.94
N ARG A 112 0.64 -2.12 2.12
CA ARG A 112 1.49 -3.12 2.78
C ARG A 112 1.80 -4.38 1.96
N ALA A 113 0.88 -4.76 1.08
CA ALA A 113 1.02 -5.91 0.21
C ALA A 113 2.01 -5.64 -0.96
N ALA A 114 2.27 -4.37 -1.30
CA ALA A 114 3.13 -3.95 -2.42
C ALA A 114 4.61 -3.77 -2.03
N LYS A 115 5.17 -4.69 -1.24
CA LYS A 115 6.59 -4.64 -0.79
C LYS A 115 7.56 -4.53 -1.98
N GLY A 116 8.52 -3.61 -1.89
CA GLY A 116 9.50 -3.30 -2.94
C GLY A 116 9.03 -2.27 -3.96
N HIS A 117 7.75 -1.86 -3.93
CA HIS A 117 7.23 -0.81 -4.80
C HIS A 117 7.31 0.56 -4.14
N GLN A 118 7.41 1.59 -4.99
CA GLN A 118 7.40 2.99 -4.58
C GLN A 118 6.11 3.68 -4.97
N PHE A 119 5.64 4.57 -4.09
CA PHE A 119 4.45 5.38 -4.29
C PHE A 119 4.77 6.82 -3.96
N THR A 120 4.33 7.76 -4.80
CA THR A 120 4.49 9.19 -4.54
C THR A 120 3.15 9.80 -4.22
N PHE A 121 3.11 10.61 -3.17
CA PHE A 121 1.93 11.31 -2.69
C PHE A 121 2.21 12.81 -2.61
N ASN A 122 1.17 13.61 -2.77
CA ASN A 122 1.23 15.04 -2.50
C ASN A 122 0.59 15.32 -1.13
N CYS A 123 1.40 15.80 -0.19
CA CYS A 123 0.96 16.22 1.13
C CYS A 123 0.54 17.70 1.11
N PRO A 124 -0.65 18.06 1.58
CA PRO A 124 -1.12 19.43 1.57
C PRO A 124 -0.33 20.29 2.57
N PRO A 125 -0.21 21.61 2.33
CA PRO A 125 0.36 22.54 3.31
C PRO A 125 -0.50 22.60 4.59
N GLY A 126 0.08 23.11 5.68
CA GLY A 126 -0.63 23.28 6.95
C GLY A 126 -0.76 21.98 7.74
N GLY A 127 0.38 21.40 8.09
CA GLY A 127 0.46 20.10 8.72
C GLY A 127 -0.30 19.95 10.03
N GLN A 128 -0.81 18.74 10.25
CA GLN A 128 -1.53 18.34 11.45
C GLN A 128 -0.68 17.36 12.26
N ASN A 129 -0.94 17.31 13.56
CA ASN A 129 -0.21 16.43 14.46
C ASN A 129 -0.76 15.00 14.36
N GLU A 130 -0.05 14.15 13.63
CA GLU A 130 -0.38 12.73 13.45
C GLU A 130 0.73 11.84 14.02
N LEU A 131 0.36 10.61 14.38
CA LEU A 131 1.29 9.66 14.99
C LEU A 131 2.17 8.98 13.94
N ILE A 132 3.43 8.81 14.29
CA ILE A 132 4.39 8.02 13.53
C ILE A 132 5.24 7.16 14.48
N TRP A 133 5.55 5.94 14.04
CA TRP A 133 6.38 5.00 14.78
C TRP A 133 7.59 4.61 13.96
N GLY A 134 8.77 4.68 14.58
CA GLY A 134 10.04 4.41 13.93
C GLY A 134 10.77 5.64 13.37
N THR A 135 11.97 5.38 12.87
CA THR A 135 12.92 6.36 12.36
C THR A 135 13.60 5.75 11.16
N ASP A 136 13.65 6.47 10.04
CA ASP A 136 14.18 6.01 8.74
C ASP A 136 13.35 4.90 8.09
N ILE A 137 12.93 3.91 8.89
CA ILE A 137 11.93 2.90 8.58
C ILE A 137 10.74 3.13 9.53
N TYR A 138 9.58 3.40 8.96
CA TYR A 138 8.35 3.71 9.67
C TYR A 138 7.36 2.53 9.57
N LEU A 139 6.63 2.27 10.65
CA LEU A 139 5.56 1.26 10.66
C LEU A 139 4.47 1.62 9.62
N GLU A 140 3.89 0.62 8.94
CA GLU A 140 2.84 0.83 7.90
C GLU A 140 1.66 1.72 8.34
N GLY A 141 1.31 1.70 9.64
CA GLY A 141 0.25 2.53 10.22
C GLY A 141 0.66 3.97 10.53
N SER A 142 1.90 4.38 10.25
CA SER A 142 2.37 5.75 10.45
C SER A 142 1.83 6.68 9.37
N SER A 143 1.54 7.94 9.73
CA SER A 143 1.24 9.00 8.75
C SER A 143 2.38 9.17 7.74
N VAL A 144 2.05 9.08 6.45
CA VAL A 144 3.02 9.26 5.35
C VAL A 144 3.58 10.68 5.33
N CYS A 145 2.72 11.68 5.50
CA CYS A 145 3.14 13.08 5.47
C CYS A 145 3.99 13.45 6.69
N MET A 146 3.62 13.00 7.90
CA MET A 146 4.45 13.23 9.08
C MET A 146 5.80 12.52 9.00
N ALA A 147 5.83 11.29 8.47
CA ALA A 147 7.09 10.59 8.21
C ALA A 147 7.95 11.35 7.18
N GLY A 148 7.33 11.96 6.17
CA GLY A 148 7.99 12.86 5.22
C GLY A 148 8.64 14.07 5.89
N VAL A 149 7.94 14.74 6.81
CA VAL A 149 8.52 15.85 7.59
C VAL A 149 9.62 15.36 8.52
N HIS A 150 9.37 14.28 9.26
CA HIS A 150 10.33 13.69 10.19
C HIS A 150 11.63 13.28 9.47
N ALA A 151 11.53 12.69 8.28
CA ALA A 151 12.67 12.37 7.44
C ALA A 151 13.37 13.65 6.91
N GLY A 152 12.60 14.72 6.64
CA GLY A 152 13.11 15.97 6.08
C GLY A 152 12.87 16.11 4.58
N ALA A 153 11.95 15.31 4.02
CA ALA A 153 11.51 15.42 2.63
C ALA A 153 10.68 16.68 2.37
N ILE A 154 9.89 17.09 3.36
CA ILE A 154 8.92 18.20 3.29
C ILE A 154 8.86 18.96 4.61
N THR A 155 8.15 20.09 4.65
CA THR A 155 7.87 20.86 5.88
C THR A 155 6.38 20.80 6.22
N LEU A 156 6.01 21.02 7.49
CA LEU A 156 4.59 21.15 7.89
C LEU A 156 3.92 22.34 7.18
N ALA A 157 4.65 23.44 6.98
CA ALA A 157 4.07 24.66 6.42
C ALA A 157 3.73 24.48 4.93
N ASP A 158 4.66 23.93 4.15
CA ASP A 158 4.56 23.87 2.70
C ASP A 158 3.93 22.57 2.20
N GLY A 159 4.04 21.49 2.99
CA GLY A 159 3.75 20.14 2.51
C GLY A 159 4.68 19.77 1.35
N GLY A 160 4.15 19.05 0.36
CA GLY A 160 4.86 18.71 -0.87
C GLY A 160 4.85 17.22 -1.18
N LYS A 161 5.68 16.82 -2.15
CA LYS A 161 5.73 15.43 -2.61
C LYS A 161 6.55 14.56 -1.65
N VAL A 162 5.97 13.44 -1.22
CA VAL A 162 6.65 12.40 -0.46
C VAL A 162 6.61 11.12 -1.28
N THR A 163 7.79 10.55 -1.56
CA THR A 163 7.88 9.22 -2.18
C THR A 163 8.23 8.23 -1.08
N ILE A 164 7.44 7.17 -0.97
CA ILE A 164 7.70 6.07 -0.04
C ILE A 164 8.04 4.79 -0.80
N GLU A 165 8.85 3.93 -0.19
CA GLU A 165 9.01 2.54 -0.62
C GLU A 165 8.47 1.61 0.46
N ILE A 166 7.60 0.66 0.08
CA ILE A 166 7.05 -0.33 1.00
C ILE A 166 8.09 -1.41 1.26
N ARG A 167 8.28 -1.78 2.52
CA ARG A 167 9.28 -2.74 3.00
C ARG A 167 8.61 -3.81 3.87
N PRO A 168 9.27 -4.96 4.12
CA PRO A 168 8.82 -5.89 5.14
C PRO A 168 8.70 -5.21 6.53
N GLY A 169 7.77 -5.69 7.35
CA GLY A 169 7.62 -5.26 8.74
C GLY A 169 8.86 -5.60 9.58
N LEU A 170 9.19 -4.75 10.54
CA LEU A 170 10.24 -5.01 11.54
C LEU A 170 9.64 -5.57 12.84
N PRO A 171 10.40 -6.39 13.60
CA PRO A 171 9.99 -6.84 14.93
C PRO A 171 9.79 -5.68 15.92
N SER A 172 10.56 -4.61 15.74
CA SER A 172 10.49 -3.38 16.52
C SER A 172 10.96 -2.16 15.71
N TYR A 173 10.53 -0.98 16.15
CA TYR A 173 10.82 0.32 15.57
C TYR A 173 11.31 1.25 16.67
N SER A 174 12.42 1.95 16.41
CA SER A 174 12.95 2.96 17.33
C SER A 174 12.49 4.36 16.94
N GLY A 175 11.84 5.06 17.86
CA GLY A 175 11.44 6.45 17.75
C GLY A 175 12.64 7.40 17.88
N SER A 176 12.49 8.61 17.37
CA SER A 176 13.44 9.70 17.56
C SER A 176 12.74 11.05 17.43
N THR A 177 13.49 12.14 17.54
CA THR A 177 12.99 13.47 17.20
C THR A 177 13.87 14.08 16.12
N ARG A 178 13.29 14.37 14.96
CA ARG A 178 13.95 14.98 13.79
C ARG A 178 13.02 16.00 13.15
N ASN A 179 13.59 17.09 12.66
CA ASN A 179 12.85 18.16 11.96
C ASN A 179 11.63 18.69 12.75
N GLY A 180 11.73 18.72 14.09
CA GLY A 180 10.65 19.18 14.97
C GLY A 180 9.50 18.19 15.17
N ILE A 181 9.60 16.97 14.62
CA ILE A 181 8.63 15.90 14.80
C ILE A 181 9.21 14.83 15.72
N THR A 182 8.42 14.32 16.66
CA THR A 182 8.77 13.16 17.49
C THR A 182 8.05 11.92 16.98
N SER A 183 8.80 10.86 16.69
CA SER A 183 8.30 9.52 16.45
C SER A 183 8.46 8.63 17.68
N PHE A 184 7.64 7.59 17.77
CA PHE A 184 7.58 6.72 18.94
C PHE A 184 8.21 5.35 18.68
N ASP A 185 8.71 4.74 19.75
CA ASP A 185 9.07 3.33 19.75
C ASP A 185 7.82 2.47 19.56
N PHE A 186 7.98 1.33 18.90
CA PHE A 186 6.91 0.34 18.77
C PHE A 186 7.48 -1.07 18.67
N SER A 187 6.86 -2.04 19.33
CA SER A 187 7.30 -3.43 19.30
C SER A 187 6.09 -4.35 19.34
N THR A 188 5.86 -5.06 18.25
CA THR A 188 4.78 -6.05 18.13
C THR A 188 5.23 -7.15 17.15
N PRO A 189 6.14 -8.04 17.58
CA PRO A 189 6.65 -9.09 16.71
C PRO A 189 5.50 -9.89 16.08
N GLY A 190 5.42 -9.89 14.75
CA GLY A 190 4.44 -10.66 13.98
C GLY A 190 3.02 -10.08 13.90
N GLN A 191 2.81 -8.80 14.29
CA GLN A 191 1.49 -8.16 14.17
C GLN A 191 1.33 -7.29 12.92
N PHE A 192 2.43 -6.75 12.38
CA PHE A 192 2.41 -5.89 11.19
C PHE A 192 3.42 -6.41 10.17
N ASP A 193 2.95 -6.55 8.94
CA ASP A 193 3.69 -7.25 7.90
C ASP A 193 4.45 -6.31 6.96
N ALA A 194 4.25 -5.00 7.06
CA ALA A 194 5.01 -4.01 6.32
C ALA A 194 5.50 -2.81 7.16
N SER A 195 6.51 -2.17 6.57
CA SER A 195 7.04 -0.86 6.92
C SER A 195 7.08 0.00 5.66
N PHE A 196 7.46 1.26 5.79
CA PHE A 196 7.87 2.07 4.65
C PHE A 196 9.06 2.97 4.98
N VAL A 197 9.77 3.42 3.95
CA VAL A 197 10.84 4.43 4.05
C VAL A 197 10.47 5.62 3.16
N ALA A 198 10.75 6.84 3.59
CA ALA A 198 10.63 8.03 2.75
C ALA A 198 11.91 8.19 1.89
N VAL A 199 11.85 7.83 0.61
CA VAL A 199 13.05 7.73 -0.24
C VAL A 199 13.59 9.08 -0.69
N ASN A 200 12.75 10.12 -0.72
CA ASN A 200 13.17 11.50 -1.00
C ASN A 200 13.47 12.30 0.29
N GLY A 201 13.41 11.64 1.45
CA GLY A 201 13.63 12.25 2.75
C GLY A 201 14.95 11.89 3.42
N GLN A 202 15.92 11.24 2.74
CA GLN A 202 17.15 10.81 3.41
C GLN A 202 18.44 11.41 2.84
N THR A 203 19.22 12.03 3.74
CA THR A 203 20.66 11.78 3.83
C THR A 203 20.88 10.33 4.27
N ALA A 204 21.48 9.50 3.40
CA ALA A 204 21.98 8.13 3.53
C ALA A 204 21.38 7.19 4.63
N PRO A 205 20.95 5.96 4.27
CA PRO A 205 20.46 4.98 5.24
C PRO A 205 21.51 4.70 6.34
N PRO A 206 21.12 4.55 7.62
CA PRO A 206 22.00 3.93 8.59
C PRO A 206 22.27 2.50 8.14
N THR A 207 23.55 2.16 7.97
CA THR A 207 24.01 0.80 7.70
C THR A 207 23.41 -0.13 8.75
N GLN A 208 22.48 -1.00 8.35
CA GLN A 208 22.07 -2.10 9.20
C GLN A 208 23.30 -2.99 9.41
N SER A 209 23.84 -3.02 10.63
CA SER A 209 24.84 -4.01 11.02
C SER A 209 24.23 -5.41 10.81
N PRO A 210 24.93 -6.34 10.15
CA PRO A 210 24.43 -7.70 9.99
C PRO A 210 24.55 -8.42 11.33
N THR A 211 23.46 -8.50 12.08
CA THR A 211 23.38 -9.31 13.30
C THR A 211 22.20 -10.27 13.18
N ASP A 212 22.49 -11.41 12.58
CA ASP A 212 22.25 -12.75 13.12
C ASP A 212 21.84 -13.75 12.04
N THR A 213 22.83 -14.54 11.63
CA THR A 213 22.64 -15.83 10.96
C THR A 213 21.89 -16.77 11.91
N PRO A 214 20.69 -17.28 11.58
CA PRO A 214 20.09 -18.34 12.36
C PRO A 214 20.94 -19.61 12.24
N THR A 215 21.60 -19.99 13.33
CA THR A 215 22.26 -21.29 13.43
C THR A 215 21.17 -22.36 13.51
N LEU A 216 21.13 -23.24 12.51
CA LEU A 216 20.21 -24.37 12.45
C LEU A 216 20.53 -25.35 13.60
N ALA A 217 19.62 -25.46 14.57
CA ALA A 217 19.66 -26.54 15.55
C ALA A 217 19.10 -27.83 14.92
N THR A 218 19.96 -28.81 14.65
CA THR A 218 19.57 -30.17 14.29
C THR A 218 18.91 -30.86 15.49
N MET A 219 17.64 -31.22 15.37
CA MET A 219 17.01 -32.24 16.21
C MET A 219 17.26 -33.61 15.57
N THR A 220 18.03 -34.46 16.24
CA THR A 220 18.11 -35.89 15.92
C THR A 220 16.93 -36.62 16.55
N SER A 221 16.31 -37.50 15.77
CA SER A 221 15.35 -38.53 16.18
C SER A 221 15.95 -39.53 17.16
#